data_AF-A0A0N4YI93-F1
#
_entry.id   AF-A0A0N4YI93-F1
#
_cell.length_a   1.000
_cell.length_b   1.000
_cell.length_c   1.000
_cell.angle_alpha   90.00
_cell.angle_beta   90.00
_cell.angle_gamma   90.00
#
_symmetry.space_group_name_H-M   'P 1'
#
loop_
_entity.id
_entity.type
_entity.pdbx_description
1 polymer ?
#
loop_
_entity_poly.entity_id
_entity_poly.type
_entity_poly.pdbx_seq_one_letter_code
_entity_poly.pdbx_strand_id
1 'polypeptide(L)'
;LQRKEVSFSFTVLILDVVIPYLYNLERQKSVFSSKILSEKVPQNCSFCGSYKVAPQYRLATCKIEKSMSSISDAAICFLINTDAFIDNNKTISQEQISGLVLFSLCENVNVAESLDSAIREADPNGNSTLFTVIRNPFYRFISGYIDKCQKYCELHKNRNLYKVVKYQDGPDARQNFADAMEALLKSVGVPGNHRVVIYNEVMNGKMQHSTAGSSQRLAAEHELLSNDYLMWLLVKLYYNDFLLFYDID
;
A
#
# COMPACT_ATOMS: atom_id res chain seq x y z
N LEU A 1 53.47 24.27 6.37
CA LEU A 1 52.13 23.65 6.22
C LEU A 1 51.77 23.65 4.74
N GLN A 2 52.15 22.58 4.02
CA GLN A 2 51.85 22.40 2.59
C GLN A 2 50.38 22.01 2.42
N ARG A 3 49.64 22.72 1.55
CA ARG A 3 48.36 22.25 1.00
C ARG A 3 48.65 21.08 0.06
N LYS A 4 48.14 19.89 0.37
CA LYS A 4 48.00 18.81 -0.61
C LYS A 4 46.79 19.11 -1.49
N GLU A 5 47.03 19.38 -2.76
CA GLU A 5 45.98 19.32 -3.79
C GLU A 5 45.53 17.86 -3.93
N VAL A 6 44.26 17.60 -3.65
CA VAL A 6 43.62 16.32 -3.97
C VAL A 6 43.13 16.44 -5.41
N SER A 7 43.94 15.97 -6.35
CA SER A 7 43.51 15.75 -7.73
C SER A 7 42.51 14.59 -7.75
N PHE A 8 41.21 14.90 -7.84
CA PHE A 8 40.17 13.90 -8.07
C PHE A 8 40.21 13.52 -9.55
N SER A 9 40.92 12.43 -9.87
CA SER A 9 41.00 11.95 -11.25
C SER A 9 39.62 11.47 -11.71
N PHE A 10 39.11 12.03 -12.81
CA PHE A 10 37.83 11.65 -13.44
C PHE A 10 37.72 10.14 -13.69
N THR A 11 38.86 9.46 -13.88
CA THR A 11 38.98 8.00 -14.03
C THR A 11 38.58 7.21 -12.78
N VAL A 12 38.84 7.72 -11.57
CA VAL A 12 38.49 7.05 -10.29
C VAL A 12 36.97 7.04 -10.09
N LEU A 13 36.31 8.16 -10.42
CA LEU A 13 34.85 8.27 -10.37
C LEU A 13 34.16 7.29 -11.33
N ILE A 14 34.73 7.09 -12.52
CA ILE A 14 34.20 6.16 -13.52
C ILE A 14 34.43 4.70 -13.12
N LEU A 15 35.64 4.34 -12.66
CA LEU A 15 35.99 2.95 -12.34
C LEU A 15 35.43 2.44 -11.01
N ASP A 16 35.37 3.29 -9.98
CA ASP A 16 34.99 2.84 -8.63
C ASP A 16 33.52 3.10 -8.28
N VAL A 17 32.83 4.00 -8.99
CA VAL A 17 31.43 4.35 -8.71
C VAL A 17 30.51 4.01 -9.88
N VAL A 18 30.86 4.47 -11.09
CA VAL A 18 29.97 4.31 -12.26
C VAL A 18 30.00 2.87 -12.78
N ILE A 19 31.17 2.25 -12.91
CA ILE A 19 31.29 0.87 -13.42
C ILE A 19 30.64 -0.15 -12.48
N PRO A 20 30.81 -0.11 -11.14
CA PRO A 20 30.09 -1.01 -10.25
C PRO A 20 28.58 -0.79 -10.27
N TYR A 21 28.13 0.46 -10.43
CA TYR A 21 26.70 0.79 -10.56
C TYR A 21 26.10 0.29 -11.89
N LEU A 22 26.79 0.48 -13.01
CA LEU A 22 26.41 -0.04 -14.33
C LEU A 22 26.49 -1.56 -14.39
N TYR A 23 27.52 -2.16 -13.78
CA TYR A 23 27.65 -3.61 -13.61
C TYR A 23 26.52 -4.18 -12.74
N ASN A 24 26.11 -3.48 -11.67
CA ASN A 24 24.92 -3.86 -10.89
C ASN A 24 23.63 -3.74 -11.70
N LEU A 25 23.49 -2.71 -12.54
CA LEU A 25 22.35 -2.55 -13.43
C LEU A 25 22.29 -3.63 -14.52
N GLU A 26 23.42 -3.98 -15.15
CA GLU A 26 23.51 -5.05 -16.13
C GLU A 26 23.35 -6.43 -15.50
N ARG A 27 23.85 -6.65 -14.28
CA ARG A 27 23.63 -7.88 -13.51
C ARG A 27 22.18 -7.99 -13.03
N GLN A 28 21.52 -6.88 -12.65
CA GLN A 28 20.09 -6.88 -12.40
C GLN A 28 19.30 -7.24 -13.66
N LYS A 29 19.73 -6.77 -14.85
CA LYS A 29 19.14 -7.16 -16.14
C LYS A 29 19.44 -8.62 -16.51
N SER A 30 20.62 -9.16 -16.20
CA SER A 30 21.00 -10.54 -16.58
C SER A 30 20.55 -11.61 -15.59
N VAL A 31 20.37 -11.29 -14.30
CA VAL A 31 19.66 -12.14 -13.33
C VAL A 31 18.16 -12.19 -13.65
N PHE A 32 17.64 -11.17 -14.33
CA PHE A 32 16.36 -11.17 -15.05
C PHE A 32 16.39 -12.05 -16.32
N SER A 33 17.16 -13.13 -16.31
CA SER A 33 17.24 -14.10 -17.40
C SER A 33 15.93 -14.89 -17.54
N SER A 34 15.69 -15.32 -18.78
CA SER A 34 14.46 -15.82 -19.42
C SER A 34 13.57 -16.79 -18.63
N LYS A 35 14.07 -17.45 -17.59
CA LYS A 35 13.33 -18.43 -16.78
C LYS A 35 12.35 -17.80 -15.78
N ILE A 36 12.69 -16.63 -15.22
CA ILE A 36 11.78 -15.87 -14.34
C ILE A 36 10.69 -15.15 -15.16
N LEU A 37 11.00 -14.79 -16.41
CA LEU A 37 10.05 -14.14 -17.33
C LEU A 37 9.07 -15.13 -18.00
N SER A 38 9.35 -16.44 -17.96
CA SER A 38 8.47 -17.47 -18.53
C SER A 38 7.36 -17.92 -17.58
N GLU A 39 7.58 -17.86 -16.27
CA GLU A 39 6.54 -18.01 -15.24
C GLU A 39 5.98 -16.62 -14.88
N LYS A 40 5.23 -16.02 -15.82
CA LYS A 40 4.45 -14.84 -15.46
C LYS A 40 3.40 -15.28 -14.45
N VAL A 41 3.46 -14.71 -13.24
CA VAL A 41 2.29 -14.69 -12.37
C VAL A 41 1.18 -14.05 -13.19
N PRO A 42 0.08 -14.77 -13.50
CA PRO A 42 -1.02 -14.22 -14.27
C PRO A 42 -1.46 -12.92 -13.62
N GLN A 43 -1.24 -11.80 -14.29
CA GLN A 43 -1.72 -10.53 -13.78
C GLN A 43 -3.20 -10.43 -14.11
N ASN A 44 -4.04 -11.20 -13.41
CA ASN A 44 -5.48 -11.22 -13.60
C ASN A 44 -6.15 -9.99 -12.93
N CYS A 45 -5.48 -8.84 -13.02
CA CYS A 45 -5.99 -7.54 -12.61
C CYS A 45 -6.53 -6.84 -13.86
N SER A 46 -7.64 -7.35 -14.39
CA SER A 46 -8.27 -6.74 -15.56
C SER A 46 -8.81 -5.34 -15.25
N PHE A 47 -9.25 -5.02 -14.03
CA PHE A 47 -9.62 -3.63 -13.66
C PHE A 47 -9.53 -3.41 -12.14
N CYS A 48 -8.54 -2.63 -11.72
CA CYS A 48 -8.55 -1.84 -10.48
C CYS A 48 -7.53 -0.71 -10.63
N GLY A 49 -7.79 0.20 -11.56
CA GLY A 49 -6.97 1.40 -11.67
C GLY A 49 -7.52 2.43 -10.69
N SER A 50 -6.74 2.79 -9.68
CA SER A 50 -7.05 3.97 -8.87
C SER A 50 -6.42 5.16 -9.57
N TYR A 51 -7.26 6.08 -10.07
CA TYR A 51 -6.80 7.28 -10.74
C TYR A 51 -7.15 8.51 -9.93
N LYS A 52 -6.28 9.52 -9.98
CA LYS A 52 -6.53 10.86 -9.46
C LYS A 52 -6.62 11.83 -10.62
N VAL A 53 -7.63 12.68 -10.61
CA VAL A 53 -8.01 13.52 -11.76
C VAL A 53 -7.97 15.00 -11.37
N ALA A 54 -7.36 15.83 -12.21
CA ALA A 54 -7.39 17.29 -12.14
C ALA A 54 -8.01 17.85 -13.44
N PRO A 55 -9.35 18.00 -13.50
CA PRO A 55 -10.05 18.41 -14.72
C PRO A 55 -9.62 19.78 -15.24
N GLN A 56 -9.33 20.73 -14.35
CA GLN A 56 -8.86 22.09 -14.69
C GLN A 56 -7.58 22.08 -15.55
N TYR A 57 -6.77 21.02 -15.42
CA TYR A 57 -5.52 20.85 -16.15
C TYR A 57 -5.59 19.74 -17.21
N ARG A 58 -6.78 19.16 -17.43
CA ARG A 58 -6.97 17.98 -18.29
C ARG A 58 -6.01 16.85 -17.95
N LEU A 59 -5.72 16.66 -16.66
CA LEU A 59 -4.66 15.79 -16.18
C LEU A 59 -5.24 14.65 -15.35
N ALA A 60 -4.76 13.43 -15.56
CA ALA A 60 -5.05 12.31 -14.67
C ALA A 60 -3.81 11.43 -14.44
N THR A 61 -3.74 10.81 -13.27
CA THR A 61 -2.64 9.91 -12.91
C THR A 61 -3.10 8.56 -12.40
N CYS A 62 -2.45 7.49 -12.85
CA CYS A 62 -2.63 6.16 -12.28
C CYS A 62 -1.79 6.04 -11.00
N LYS A 63 -2.47 5.76 -9.89
CA LYS A 63 -1.86 5.56 -8.57
C LYS A 63 -1.26 4.15 -8.48
N ILE A 64 0.05 4.07 -8.71
CA ILE A 64 0.83 2.85 -8.49
C ILE A 64 1.37 2.85 -7.07
N GLU A 65 0.83 1.98 -6.21
CA GLU A 65 1.26 1.90 -4.81
C GLU A 65 2.78 1.71 -4.64
N LYS A 66 3.34 2.44 -3.68
CA LYS A 66 4.77 2.48 -3.32
C LYS A 66 5.71 3.02 -4.40
N SER A 67 5.16 3.65 -5.44
CA SER A 67 5.89 4.40 -6.48
C SER A 67 5.64 5.90 -6.34
N MET A 68 5.99 6.47 -5.18
CA MET A 68 5.64 7.86 -4.82
C MET A 68 4.15 8.20 -4.99
N SER A 69 3.27 7.20 -4.84
CA SER A 69 1.82 7.34 -5.01
C SER A 69 1.22 8.44 -4.13
N SER A 70 1.67 8.56 -2.87
CA SER A 70 1.21 9.62 -1.95
C SER A 70 1.58 11.02 -2.43
N ILE A 71 2.77 11.22 -2.99
CA ILE A 71 3.20 12.53 -3.49
C ILE A 71 2.42 12.88 -4.75
N SER A 72 2.24 11.94 -5.68
CA SER A 72 1.45 12.17 -6.89
C SER A 72 -0.01 12.48 -6.57
N ASP A 73 -0.61 11.77 -5.61
CA ASP A 73 -1.97 12.02 -5.11
C ASP A 73 -2.08 13.43 -4.49
N ALA A 74 -1.16 13.76 -3.58
CA ALA A 74 -1.10 15.08 -2.94
C ALA A 74 -0.84 16.22 -3.94
N ALA A 75 -0.03 15.99 -4.98
CA ALA A 75 0.22 16.99 -6.02
C ALA A 75 -1.05 17.26 -6.86
N ILE A 76 -1.78 16.21 -7.25
CA ILE A 76 -3.07 16.37 -7.94
C ILE A 76 -4.08 17.07 -7.03
N CYS A 77 -4.14 16.71 -5.75
CA CYS A 77 -4.95 17.38 -4.74
C CYS A 77 -4.64 18.88 -4.63
N PHE A 78 -3.35 19.24 -4.57
CA PHE A 78 -2.90 20.63 -4.52
C PHE A 78 -3.36 21.42 -5.75
N LEU A 79 -3.31 20.83 -6.96
CA LEU A 79 -3.80 21.46 -8.19
C LEU A 79 -5.31 21.75 -8.14
N ILE A 80 -6.09 20.93 -7.46
CA ILE A 80 -7.55 21.12 -7.35
C ILE A 80 -7.90 22.15 -6.27
N ASN A 81 -7.19 22.12 -5.14
CA ASN A 81 -7.51 22.87 -3.93
C ASN A 81 -6.36 23.80 -3.51
N THR A 82 -5.76 24.52 -4.46
CA THR A 82 -4.58 25.36 -4.21
C THR A 82 -4.80 26.37 -3.10
N ASP A 83 -5.94 27.07 -3.12
CA ASP A 83 -6.29 28.07 -2.10
C ASP A 83 -6.36 27.46 -0.70
N ALA A 84 -6.98 26.27 -0.56
CA ALA A 84 -7.05 25.58 0.73
C ALA A 84 -5.67 25.17 1.27
N PHE A 85 -4.72 24.80 0.40
CA PHE A 85 -3.33 24.54 0.83
C PHE A 85 -2.64 25.82 1.30
N ILE A 86 -2.83 26.93 0.59
CA ILE A 86 -2.26 28.23 0.94
C ILE A 86 -2.85 28.75 2.26
N ASP A 87 -4.17 28.75 2.38
CA ASP A 87 -4.91 29.26 3.55
C ASP A 87 -4.58 28.48 4.83
N ASN A 88 -4.31 27.18 4.71
CA ASN A 88 -3.93 26.33 5.83
C ASN A 88 -2.40 26.18 6.01
N ASN A 89 -1.59 26.92 5.25
CA ASN A 89 -0.12 26.83 5.25
C ASN A 89 0.38 25.36 5.15
N LYS A 90 -0.28 24.57 4.30
CA LYS A 90 -0.04 23.14 4.12
C LYS A 90 0.86 22.91 2.92
N THR A 91 1.83 22.02 3.05
CA THR A 91 2.69 21.57 1.95
C THR A 91 2.23 20.21 1.40
N ILE A 92 2.61 19.89 0.17
CA ILE A 92 2.29 18.60 -0.50
C ILE A 92 2.77 17.41 0.35
N SER A 93 3.91 17.51 1.02
CA SER A 93 4.45 16.42 1.86
C SER A 93 3.72 16.26 3.20
N GLN A 94 2.89 17.22 3.59
CA GLN A 94 2.05 17.18 4.80
C GLN A 94 0.64 16.66 4.49
N GLU A 95 0.26 16.55 3.22
CA GLU A 95 -0.94 15.82 2.79
C GLU A 95 -0.66 14.31 2.93
N GLN A 96 -1.53 13.58 3.65
CA GLN A 96 -1.40 12.15 4.01
C GLN A 96 -0.44 11.79 5.17
N ILE A 97 -0.21 12.67 6.16
CA ILE A 97 0.32 12.23 7.46
C ILE A 97 -0.82 11.55 8.25
N SER A 98 -1.00 10.26 8.03
CA SER A 98 -1.83 9.40 8.88
C SER A 98 -1.18 9.28 10.26
N GLY A 99 -1.71 10.01 11.25
CA GLY A 99 -1.26 9.84 12.63
C GLY A 99 -1.98 10.71 13.63
N LEU A 100 -2.31 11.95 13.28
CA LEU A 100 -3.11 12.85 14.09
C LEU A 100 -3.62 13.94 13.16
N VAL A 101 -4.92 14.23 13.18
CA VAL A 101 -5.62 15.30 12.46
C VAL A 101 -6.36 14.87 11.17
N LEU A 102 -7.67 14.97 11.30
CA LEU A 102 -8.77 14.65 10.38
C LEU A 102 -8.92 15.70 9.26
N PHE A 103 -7.87 16.00 8.48
CA PHE A 103 -8.02 16.90 7.32
C PHE A 103 -7.13 16.44 6.16
N SER A 104 -7.42 15.30 5.55
CA SER A 104 -7.08 15.18 4.13
C SER A 104 -8.02 16.10 3.37
N LEU A 105 -7.46 17.05 2.61
CA LEU A 105 -8.25 18.00 1.83
C LEU A 105 -8.90 17.34 0.61
N CYS A 106 -8.50 16.11 0.28
CA CYS A 106 -8.91 15.41 -0.94
C CYS A 106 -9.18 13.91 -0.73
N GLU A 107 -9.60 13.51 0.46
CA GLU A 107 -10.03 12.13 0.71
C GLU A 107 -11.24 11.82 -0.18
N ASN A 108 -11.09 10.85 -1.09
CA ASN A 108 -12.10 10.45 -2.08
C ASN A 108 -12.59 11.54 -3.04
N VAL A 109 -11.85 12.63 -3.23
CA VAL A 109 -12.14 13.66 -4.25
C VAL A 109 -11.44 13.34 -5.56
N ASN A 110 -12.16 13.51 -6.68
CA ASN A 110 -11.70 13.30 -8.06
C ASN A 110 -10.94 11.98 -8.25
N VAL A 111 -11.57 10.91 -7.75
CA VAL A 111 -11.07 9.54 -7.88
C VAL A 111 -11.86 8.84 -8.97
N ALA A 112 -11.15 8.29 -9.94
CA ALA A 112 -11.73 7.45 -10.97
C ALA A 112 -11.23 6.00 -10.80
N GLU A 113 -12.12 5.03 -10.97
CA GLU A 113 -11.82 3.59 -10.77
C GLU A 113 -11.45 2.86 -12.08
N SER A 114 -11.57 3.55 -13.21
CA SER A 114 -11.24 3.03 -14.53
C SER A 114 -10.54 4.07 -15.39
N LEU A 115 -9.77 3.60 -16.38
CA LEU A 115 -9.08 4.45 -17.33
C LEU A 115 -10.07 5.33 -18.10
N ASP A 116 -11.18 4.75 -18.56
CA ASP A 116 -12.21 5.48 -19.31
C ASP A 116 -12.87 6.58 -18.47
N SER A 117 -13.11 6.31 -17.18
CA SER A 117 -13.63 7.33 -16.26
C SER A 117 -12.60 8.42 -16.04
N ALA A 118 -11.33 8.06 -15.82
CA ALA A 118 -10.25 9.03 -15.64
C ALA A 118 -10.06 9.94 -16.86
N ILE A 119 -10.13 9.39 -18.08
CA ILE A 119 -10.03 10.17 -19.33
C ILE A 119 -11.20 11.16 -19.43
N ARG A 120 -12.43 10.67 -19.26
CA ARG A 120 -13.66 11.48 -19.39
C ARG A 120 -13.78 12.56 -18.32
N GLU A 121 -13.41 12.23 -17.08
CA GLU A 121 -13.42 13.19 -15.96
C GLU A 121 -12.33 14.25 -16.11
N ALA A 122 -11.17 13.87 -16.65
CA ALA A 122 -10.10 14.83 -16.93
C ALA A 122 -10.48 15.79 -18.06
N ASP A 123 -11.06 15.28 -19.14
CA ASP A 123 -11.59 16.09 -20.25
C ASP A 123 -12.72 15.32 -20.96
N PRO A 124 -13.97 15.83 -20.96
CA PRO A 124 -15.08 15.22 -21.69
C PRO A 124 -14.82 15.03 -23.20
N ASN A 125 -13.92 15.82 -23.79
CA ASN A 125 -13.53 15.71 -25.20
C ASN A 125 -12.42 14.68 -25.43
N GLY A 126 -11.89 14.05 -24.38
CA GLY A 126 -10.84 13.04 -24.45
C GLY A 126 -9.44 13.58 -24.71
N ASN A 127 -9.21 14.90 -24.65
CA ASN A 127 -7.88 15.51 -24.81
C ASN A 127 -7.12 15.60 -23.47
N SER A 128 -7.10 14.46 -22.77
CA SER A 128 -6.55 14.30 -21.43
C SER A 128 -5.07 13.91 -21.47
N THR A 129 -4.24 14.54 -20.65
CA THR A 129 -2.87 14.10 -20.38
C THR A 129 -2.87 13.07 -19.25
N LEU A 130 -2.33 11.90 -19.53
CA LEU A 130 -2.17 10.83 -18.55
C LEU A 130 -0.70 10.69 -18.16
N PHE A 131 -0.41 10.61 -16.86
CA PHE A 131 0.93 10.27 -16.38
C PHE A 131 0.89 9.22 -15.29
N THR A 132 1.99 8.52 -15.08
CA THR A 132 2.15 7.64 -13.92
C THR A 132 3.60 7.66 -13.49
N VAL A 133 3.82 7.41 -12.20
CA VAL A 133 5.16 7.31 -11.64
C VAL A 133 5.48 5.82 -11.46
N ILE A 134 6.49 5.37 -12.19
CA ILE A 134 7.06 4.05 -12.00
C ILE A 134 8.30 4.14 -11.12
N ARG A 135 8.57 3.05 -10.40
CA ARG A 135 9.76 2.89 -9.55
C ARG A 135 10.44 1.58 -9.90
N ASN A 136 11.75 1.50 -9.70
CA ASN A 136 12.47 0.23 -9.79
C ASN A 136 11.73 -0.85 -8.96
N PRO A 137 11.40 -2.00 -9.56
CA PRO A 137 10.52 -3.00 -8.95
C PRO A 137 11.10 -3.58 -7.66
N PHE A 138 12.43 -3.69 -7.54
CA PHE A 138 13.08 -4.15 -6.31
C PHE A 138 12.81 -3.18 -5.14
N TYR A 139 13.03 -1.89 -5.34
CA TYR A 139 12.78 -0.89 -4.30
C TYR A 139 11.28 -0.68 -4.02
N ARG A 140 10.42 -0.82 -5.03
CA ARG A 140 8.96 -0.83 -4.85
C ARG A 140 8.55 -2.01 -3.97
N PHE A 141 9.06 -3.21 -4.26
CA PHE A 141 8.80 -4.41 -3.47
C PHE A 141 9.28 -4.25 -2.03
N ILE A 142 10.55 -3.83 -1.80
CA ILE A 142 11.07 -3.61 -0.44
C ILE A 142 10.22 -2.61 0.33
N SER A 143 9.82 -1.51 -0.30
CA SER A 143 8.97 -0.50 0.35
C SER A 143 7.59 -1.04 0.71
N GLY A 144 7.00 -1.90 -0.13
CA GLY A 144 5.75 -2.60 0.17
C GLY A 144 5.93 -3.64 1.27
N TYR A 145 7.00 -4.43 1.20
CA TYR A 145 7.36 -5.44 2.18
C TYR A 145 7.52 -4.82 3.57
N ILE A 146 8.31 -3.75 3.71
CA ILE A 146 8.49 -3.09 5.01
C ILE A 146 7.16 -2.48 5.50
N ASP A 147 6.39 -1.85 4.62
CA ASP A 147 5.10 -1.26 5.00
C ASP A 147 4.09 -2.28 5.52
N LYS A 148 4.07 -3.50 4.96
CA LYS A 148 3.13 -4.55 5.34
C LYS A 148 3.67 -5.51 6.41
N CYS A 149 4.96 -5.85 6.36
CA CYS A 149 5.53 -6.95 7.13
C CYS A 149 6.40 -6.52 8.32
N GLN A 150 6.90 -5.28 8.38
CA GLN A 150 7.78 -4.83 9.48
C GLN A 150 7.04 -4.02 10.56
N LYS A 151 5.79 -3.60 10.33
CA LYS A 151 4.97 -2.86 11.30
C LYS A 151 4.25 -3.76 12.32
N TYR A 152 4.91 -4.82 12.79
CA TYR A 152 4.42 -5.64 13.91
C TYR A 152 5.03 -5.05 15.17
N CYS A 153 4.21 -4.51 16.08
CA CYS A 153 4.58 -3.82 17.35
C CYS A 153 5.42 -4.67 18.32
N GLU A 154 6.52 -5.22 17.84
CA GLU A 154 7.35 -6.27 18.44
C GLU A 154 6.56 -7.47 18.96
N LEU A 155 5.41 -7.77 18.33
CA LEU A 155 4.47 -8.80 18.79
C LEU A 155 5.14 -10.17 18.94
N HIS A 156 6.06 -10.52 18.03
CA HIS A 156 6.81 -11.78 18.12
C HIS A 156 7.65 -11.87 19.40
N LYS A 157 8.23 -10.75 19.88
CA LYS A 157 9.06 -10.74 21.10
C LYS A 157 8.20 -10.73 22.37
N ASN A 158 7.01 -10.14 22.27
CA ASN A 158 6.17 -9.80 23.42
C ASN A 158 4.83 -10.57 23.41
N ARG A 159 4.69 -11.66 22.65
CA ARG A 159 3.42 -12.37 22.39
C ARG A 159 2.66 -12.68 23.68
N ASN A 160 3.37 -13.12 24.71
CA ASN A 160 2.83 -13.46 26.03
C ASN A 160 2.18 -12.28 26.76
N LEU A 161 2.45 -11.03 26.38
CA LEU A 161 1.84 -9.84 26.94
C LEU A 161 0.48 -9.50 26.30
N TYR A 162 0.14 -10.11 25.17
CA TYR A 162 -1.07 -9.79 24.41
C TYR A 162 -2.16 -10.83 24.64
N LYS A 163 -3.40 -10.34 24.85
CA LYS A 163 -4.61 -11.14 24.67
C LYS A 163 -4.97 -11.14 23.19
N VAL A 164 -4.76 -12.27 22.50
CA VAL A 164 -5.00 -12.38 21.06
C VAL A 164 -6.49 -12.60 20.79
N VAL A 165 -7.10 -11.69 20.02
CA VAL A 165 -8.45 -11.85 19.47
C VAL A 165 -8.30 -12.21 18.00
N LYS A 166 -8.76 -13.41 17.62
CA LYS A 166 -8.67 -13.91 16.23
C LYS A 166 -9.87 -13.44 15.43
N TYR A 167 -9.62 -12.92 14.22
CA TYR A 167 -10.65 -12.63 13.24
C TYR A 167 -10.63 -13.74 12.18
N GLN A 168 -11.66 -14.59 12.17
CA GLN A 168 -11.80 -15.68 11.21
C GLN A 168 -12.75 -15.26 10.09
N ASP A 169 -12.43 -15.58 8.85
CA ASP A 169 -13.35 -15.40 7.73
C ASP A 169 -14.53 -16.41 7.82
N GLY A 170 -15.71 -16.02 7.33
CA GLY A 170 -16.91 -16.85 7.35
C GLY A 170 -18.21 -16.07 7.55
N PRO A 171 -19.38 -16.74 7.47
CA PRO A 171 -20.68 -16.08 7.65
C PRO A 171 -20.82 -15.42 9.03
N ASP A 172 -20.21 -16.02 10.05
CA ASP A 172 -20.28 -15.57 11.45
C ASP A 172 -19.05 -14.76 11.89
N ALA A 173 -18.14 -14.42 10.95
CA ALA A 173 -16.88 -13.72 11.24
C ALA A 173 -17.06 -12.48 12.14
N ARG A 174 -18.02 -11.63 11.77
CA ARG A 174 -18.30 -10.39 12.50
C ARG A 174 -18.88 -10.64 13.88
N GLN A 175 -19.82 -11.58 13.99
CA GLN A 175 -20.46 -11.95 15.24
C GLN A 175 -19.43 -12.53 16.21
N ASN A 176 -18.64 -13.51 15.75
CA ASN A 176 -17.57 -14.14 16.54
C ASN A 176 -16.53 -13.11 17.02
N PHE A 177 -16.14 -12.17 16.15
CA PHE A 177 -15.23 -11.10 16.52
C PHE A 177 -15.85 -10.13 17.52
N ALA A 178 -17.11 -9.72 17.32
CA ALA A 178 -17.84 -8.84 18.22
C ALA A 178 -17.98 -9.46 19.63
N ASP A 179 -18.31 -10.75 19.71
CA ASP A 179 -18.43 -11.49 20.96
C ASP A 179 -17.09 -11.61 21.68
N ALA A 180 -16.01 -11.92 20.95
CA ALA A 180 -14.67 -11.99 21.52
C ALA A 180 -14.19 -10.62 22.05
N MET A 181 -14.49 -9.54 21.33
CA MET A 181 -14.21 -8.17 21.76
C MET A 181 -15.03 -7.76 22.98
N GLU A 182 -16.34 -8.06 23.01
CA GLU A 182 -17.20 -7.83 24.18
C GLU A 182 -16.65 -8.53 25.42
N ALA A 183 -16.28 -9.82 25.29
CA ALA A 183 -15.69 -10.60 26.38
C ALA A 183 -14.36 -10.01 26.87
N LEU A 184 -13.48 -9.62 25.93
CA LEU A 184 -12.20 -8.99 26.25
C LEU A 184 -12.40 -7.67 27.00
N LEU A 185 -13.22 -6.76 26.48
CA LEU A 185 -13.47 -5.44 27.04
C LEU A 185 -14.17 -5.54 28.39
N LYS A 186 -15.10 -6.48 28.55
CA LYS A 186 -15.74 -6.79 29.83
C LYS A 186 -14.72 -7.30 30.85
N SER A 187 -13.77 -8.16 30.44
CA SER A 187 -12.74 -8.71 31.33
C SER A 187 -11.80 -7.66 31.94
N VAL A 188 -11.66 -6.50 31.29
CA VAL A 188 -10.82 -5.39 31.77
C VAL A 188 -11.66 -4.24 32.34
N GLY A 189 -12.96 -4.45 32.57
CA GLY A 189 -13.83 -3.50 33.28
C GLY A 189 -14.34 -2.33 32.46
N VAL A 190 -14.32 -2.39 31.11
CA VAL A 190 -14.90 -1.34 30.27
C VAL A 190 -16.41 -1.25 30.53
N PRO A 191 -17.01 -0.07 30.79
CA PRO A 191 -18.45 0.08 31.05
C PRO A 191 -19.35 -0.45 29.92
N GLY A 192 -20.49 -1.04 30.29
CA GLY A 192 -21.38 -1.71 29.34
C GLY A 192 -21.91 -0.81 28.23
N ASN A 193 -22.21 0.45 28.52
CA ASN A 193 -22.64 1.43 27.52
C ASN A 193 -21.58 1.66 26.42
N HIS A 194 -20.28 1.64 26.74
CA HIS A 194 -19.23 1.78 25.73
C HIS A 194 -19.08 0.51 24.90
N ARG A 195 -19.13 -0.67 25.54
CA ARG A 195 -18.94 -1.92 24.82
C ARG A 195 -20.09 -2.21 23.84
N VAL A 196 -21.33 -1.88 24.22
CA VAL A 196 -22.49 -1.99 23.32
C VAL A 196 -22.34 -1.15 22.06
N VAL A 197 -21.78 0.07 22.16
CA VAL A 197 -21.50 0.91 20.99
C VAL A 197 -20.50 0.21 20.07
N ILE A 198 -19.37 -0.26 20.61
CA ILE A 198 -18.35 -0.96 19.82
C ILE A 198 -18.92 -2.21 19.15
N TYR A 199 -19.66 -3.02 19.90
CA TYR A 199 -20.31 -4.22 19.40
C TYR A 199 -21.22 -3.91 18.21
N ASN A 200 -22.11 -2.93 18.35
CA ASN A 200 -23.04 -2.55 17.29
C ASN A 200 -22.30 -2.04 16.04
N GLU A 201 -21.22 -1.27 16.20
CA GLU A 201 -20.42 -0.79 15.07
C GLU A 201 -19.72 -1.93 14.31
N VAL A 202 -19.16 -2.91 15.03
CA VAL A 202 -18.61 -4.12 14.40
C VAL A 202 -19.68 -4.86 13.58
N MET A 203 -20.90 -4.94 14.12
CA MET A 203 -22.03 -5.59 13.44
C MET A 203 -22.55 -4.78 12.24
N ASN A 204 -22.49 -3.45 12.28
CA ASN A 204 -22.98 -2.56 11.22
C ASN A 204 -22.18 -2.70 9.91
N GLY A 205 -20.90 -3.10 9.95
CA GLY A 205 -20.14 -3.60 8.80
C GLY A 205 -19.84 -2.61 7.67
N LYS A 206 -20.19 -1.32 7.78
CA LYS A 206 -19.91 -0.30 6.77
C LYS A 206 -18.50 0.26 6.93
N MET A 207 -17.49 -0.53 6.58
CA MET A 207 -16.16 0.03 6.32
C MET A 207 -16.08 0.43 4.85
N GLN A 208 -15.78 1.70 4.58
CA GLN A 208 -15.77 2.35 3.26
C GLN A 208 -14.82 1.69 2.23
N HIS A 209 -13.98 0.73 2.66
CA HIS A 209 -12.97 0.08 1.84
C HIS A 209 -12.97 -1.46 1.95
N SER A 210 -14.10 -2.07 2.31
CA SER A 210 -14.19 -3.54 2.33
C SER A 210 -14.08 -4.10 0.91
N THR A 211 -13.11 -4.99 0.69
CA THR A 211 -12.95 -5.78 -0.55
C THR A 211 -13.56 -7.18 -0.42
N ALA A 212 -14.20 -7.46 0.72
CA ALA A 212 -14.80 -8.77 1.00
C ALA A 212 -15.90 -9.09 -0.02
N GLY A 213 -15.82 -10.28 -0.63
CA GLY A 213 -16.79 -10.75 -1.62
C GLY A 213 -16.67 -10.11 -3.01
N SER A 214 -15.68 -9.25 -3.26
CA SER A 214 -15.45 -8.71 -4.60
C SER A 214 -14.99 -9.81 -5.57
N SER A 215 -15.37 -9.70 -6.84
CA SER A 215 -14.94 -10.66 -7.87
C SER A 215 -13.41 -10.72 -8.00
N GLN A 216 -12.74 -9.60 -7.71
CA GLN A 216 -11.28 -9.48 -7.69
C GLN A 216 -10.67 -10.29 -6.55
N ARG A 217 -11.26 -10.20 -5.34
CA ARG A 217 -10.79 -10.98 -4.19
C ARG A 217 -10.92 -12.47 -4.47
N LEU A 218 -12.07 -12.89 -5.02
CA LEU A 218 -12.33 -14.29 -5.37
C LEU A 218 -11.37 -14.81 -6.46
N ALA A 219 -11.08 -14.00 -7.49
CA ALA A 219 -10.12 -14.37 -8.53
C ALA A 219 -8.70 -14.52 -7.99
N ALA A 220 -8.25 -13.57 -7.15
CA ALA A 220 -6.94 -13.63 -6.52
C ALA A 220 -6.82 -14.81 -5.54
N GLU A 221 -7.89 -15.12 -4.81
CA GLU A 221 -7.95 -16.27 -3.91
C GLU A 221 -7.87 -17.59 -4.68
N HIS A 222 -8.64 -17.74 -5.76
CA HIS A 222 -8.56 -18.92 -6.62
C HIS A 222 -7.15 -19.11 -7.19
N GLU A 223 -6.54 -18.04 -7.70
CA GLU A 223 -5.16 -18.08 -8.23
C GLU A 223 -4.16 -18.53 -7.16
N LEU A 224 -4.20 -17.91 -5.98
CA LEU A 224 -3.33 -18.22 -4.86
C LEU A 224 -3.46 -19.67 -4.38
N LEU A 225 -4.70 -20.18 -4.28
CA LEU A 225 -4.97 -21.56 -3.85
C LEU A 225 -4.61 -22.61 -4.90
N SER A 226 -4.62 -22.22 -6.18
CA SER A 226 -4.30 -23.13 -7.30
C SER A 226 -2.80 -23.21 -7.64
N ASN A 227 -1.96 -22.42 -6.97
CA ASN A 227 -0.54 -22.28 -7.31
C ASN A 227 0.37 -22.45 -6.09
N ASP A 228 1.04 -23.59 -6.00
CA ASP A 228 1.93 -23.94 -4.89
C ASP A 228 3.07 -22.93 -4.68
N TYR A 229 3.59 -22.33 -5.75
CA TYR A 229 4.65 -21.33 -5.66
C TYR A 229 4.15 -20.02 -5.03
N LEU A 230 2.95 -19.56 -5.41
CA LEU A 230 2.33 -18.39 -4.81
C LEU A 230 1.96 -18.64 -3.34
N MET A 231 1.44 -19.83 -3.03
CA MET A 231 1.17 -20.24 -1.65
C MET A 231 2.46 -20.29 -0.81
N TRP A 232 3.54 -20.84 -1.36
CA TRP A 232 4.85 -20.84 -0.70
C TRP A 232 5.35 -19.43 -0.42
N LEU A 233 5.24 -18.50 -1.39
CA LEU A 233 5.60 -17.10 -1.20
C LEU A 233 4.74 -16.43 -0.10
N LEU A 234 3.43 -16.68 -0.08
CA LEU A 234 2.51 -16.15 0.93
C LEU A 234 2.93 -16.60 2.33
N VAL A 235 3.16 -17.91 2.53
CA VAL A 235 3.58 -18.47 3.81
C VAL A 235 4.91 -17.87 4.25
N LYS A 236 5.85 -17.63 3.32
CA LYS A 236 7.12 -16.96 3.67
C LYS A 236 6.94 -15.50 4.02
N LEU A 237 6.03 -14.79 3.35
CA LEU A 237 5.75 -13.39 3.59
C LEU A 237 5.07 -13.15 4.94
N TYR A 238 4.09 -14.01 5.28
CA TYR A 238 3.27 -13.92 6.49
C TYR A 238 3.59 -15.00 7.52
N TYR A 239 4.82 -15.52 7.53
CA TYR A 239 5.19 -16.69 8.34
C TYR A 239 4.81 -16.55 9.81
N ASN A 240 5.13 -15.40 10.42
CA ASN A 240 4.83 -15.13 11.83
C ASN A 240 3.33 -15.05 12.10
N ASP A 241 2.53 -14.60 11.12
CA ASP A 241 1.08 -14.54 11.25
C ASP A 241 0.49 -15.93 11.24
N PHE A 242 0.99 -16.82 10.38
CA PHE A 242 0.59 -18.22 10.37
C PHE A 242 0.90 -18.89 11.71
N LEU A 243 2.09 -18.69 12.27
CA LEU A 243 2.42 -19.21 13.60
C LEU A 243 1.45 -18.68 14.67
N LEU A 244 1.18 -17.37 14.67
CA LEU A 244 0.30 -16.74 15.65
C LEU A 244 -1.17 -17.17 15.47
N PHE A 245 -1.65 -17.27 14.24
CA PHE A 245 -3.05 -17.53 13.93
C PHE A 245 -3.42 -18.98 14.22
N TYR A 246 -2.52 -19.92 13.90
CA TYR A 246 -2.74 -21.35 14.10
C TYR A 246 -2.16 -21.90 15.41
N ASP A 247 -1.63 -21.04 16.28
CA ASP A 247 -0.97 -21.42 17.54
C ASP A 247 0.10 -22.51 17.34
N ILE A 248 0.95 -22.31 16.33
CA ILE A 248 2.09 -23.19 16.03
C ILE A 248 3.32 -22.65 16.77
N ASP A 249 3.92 -23.49 17.61
CA ASP A 249 5.15 -23.19 18.36
C ASP A 249 6.43 -23.39 17.54
#